data_AF-A0A2V1CYR8-F1
#
_entry.id   AF-A0A2V1CYR8-F1
#
_cell.length_a   1.000
_cell.length_b   1.000
_cell.length_c   1.000
_cell.angle_alpha   90.00
_cell.angle_beta   90.00
_cell.angle_gamma   90.00
#
_symmetry.space_group_name_H-M   'P 1'
#
loop_
_entity.id
_entity.type
_entity.pdbx_description
1 polymer ?
#
loop_
_entity_poly.entity_id
_entity_poly.type
_entity_poly.pdbx_seq_one_letter_code
_entity_poly.pdbx_strand_id
1 'polypeptide(L)'
;MDFTRAEMQCLIFQTIQQVGSPSQDVERTSHAVLVDKHFGHAMLEQLEISLQRVSENWESWRASASFSLLARRTLSLSQSPEVRARALDYVVELRSVCFKWLGRLKNRAAASTDDKQRSELHSRATEIALLCTSTYDVEDVDFDIILRQDSAISVLIQSSIIIQENHDSVQSEHQALYESLLQSHRAMMYRVFESLSTFVLKDSTGLCDAITANWASFHPTAASDWCLLEQPHHHWLAINSNTLLVHFNLLTAELLVNGLPLARLSSEFMQHEIIVPRGIGLFIVLVVVSPSYLRETKEFSSSRDLSFHNSFMVASHQITCLHPRDHLLPSSKYRHYVRVNDSWDEEDEEDEEDEDVAERYKAMMKMQEPLPRIDLNH
;
A
#
# COMPACT_ATOMS: atom_id res chain seq x y z
N MET A 1 -13.23 11.16 -32.28
CA MET A 1 -12.26 10.19 -31.72
C MET A 1 -12.78 9.77 -30.36
N ASP A 2 -12.76 8.47 -30.08
CA ASP A 2 -13.30 7.91 -28.84
C ASP A 2 -12.16 7.77 -27.81
N PHE A 3 -12.00 8.78 -26.96
CA PHE A 3 -10.91 8.85 -25.98
C PHE A 3 -11.07 7.84 -24.82
N THR A 4 -12.18 7.10 -24.76
CA THR A 4 -12.40 6.07 -23.75
C THR A 4 -11.72 4.74 -24.09
N ARG A 5 -11.26 4.59 -25.34
CA ARG A 5 -10.63 3.37 -25.86
C ARG A 5 -9.14 3.27 -25.56
N ALA A 6 -8.68 2.07 -25.22
CA ALA A 6 -7.26 1.79 -24.93
C ALA A 6 -6.35 2.09 -26.14
N GLU A 7 -6.81 1.81 -27.36
CA GLU A 7 -6.05 2.05 -28.59
C GLU A 7 -5.78 3.55 -28.81
N MET A 8 -6.78 4.40 -28.48
CA MET A 8 -6.62 5.85 -28.55
C MET A 8 -5.64 6.34 -27.48
N GLN A 9 -5.71 5.80 -26.27
CA GLN A 9 -4.75 6.10 -25.21
C GLN A 9 -3.31 5.72 -25.63
N CYS A 10 -3.12 4.51 -26.18
CA CYS A 10 -1.83 4.06 -26.73
C CYS A 10 -1.30 5.04 -27.78
N LEU A 11 -2.13 5.40 -28.77
CA LEU A 11 -1.74 6.29 -29.86
C LEU A 11 -1.29 7.65 -29.32
N ILE A 12 -2.05 8.22 -28.38
CA ILE A 12 -1.72 9.51 -27.76
C ILE A 12 -0.42 9.40 -26.97
N PHE A 13 -0.27 8.35 -26.15
CA PHE A 13 0.94 8.12 -25.36
C PHE A 13 2.17 8.00 -26.26
N GLN A 14 2.10 7.21 -27.31
CA GLN A 14 3.19 7.06 -28.27
C GLN A 14 3.49 8.37 -28.98
N THR A 15 2.47 9.11 -29.41
CA THR A 15 2.64 10.38 -30.15
C THR A 15 3.29 11.46 -29.28
N ILE A 16 2.97 11.51 -27.99
CA ILE A 16 3.54 12.48 -27.05
C ILE A 16 4.96 12.11 -26.63
N GLN A 17 5.26 10.81 -26.52
CA GLN A 17 6.56 10.34 -26.04
C GLN A 17 7.57 10.09 -27.15
N GLN A 18 7.15 10.04 -28.42
CA GLN A 18 8.10 9.86 -29.52
C GLN A 18 9.06 11.04 -29.62
N VAL A 19 10.34 10.71 -29.81
CA VAL A 19 11.44 11.69 -29.88
C VAL A 19 11.36 12.53 -31.17
N GLY A 20 10.86 11.97 -32.27
CA GLY A 20 10.73 12.66 -33.54
C GLY A 20 12.06 12.95 -34.26
N SER A 21 11.97 13.67 -35.38
CA SER A 21 13.15 14.10 -36.17
C SER A 21 14.04 15.04 -35.37
N PRO A 22 15.38 14.99 -35.54
CA PRO A 22 16.30 15.86 -34.82
C PRO A 22 16.10 17.34 -35.20
N SER A 23 16.16 18.23 -34.21
CA SER A 23 16.43 19.67 -34.38
C SER A 23 17.64 20.07 -33.53
N GLN A 24 18.02 21.35 -33.54
CA GLN A 24 19.07 21.88 -32.67
C GLN A 24 18.59 22.12 -31.23
N ASP A 25 17.29 21.93 -30.98
CA ASP A 25 16.60 22.29 -29.75
C ASP A 25 16.14 21.03 -28.99
N VAL A 26 15.89 21.18 -27.67
CA VAL A 26 15.58 20.06 -26.76
C VAL A 26 14.24 19.39 -27.12
N GLU A 27 13.26 20.17 -27.57
CA GLU A 27 11.92 19.72 -27.92
C GLU A 27 11.85 18.99 -29.26
N ARG A 28 12.88 19.13 -30.11
CA ARG A 28 12.93 18.52 -31.45
C ARG A 28 11.79 18.98 -32.36
N THR A 29 11.82 18.56 -33.63
CA THR A 29 10.81 19.03 -34.59
C THR A 29 9.38 18.64 -34.20
N SER A 30 9.19 17.49 -33.56
CA SER A 30 7.88 16.97 -33.21
C SER A 30 7.19 17.71 -32.06
N HIS A 31 7.94 18.36 -31.17
CA HIS A 31 7.37 19.07 -30.02
C HIS A 31 7.59 20.58 -30.04
N ALA A 32 8.20 21.13 -31.09
CA ALA A 32 8.40 22.56 -31.30
C ALA A 32 7.14 23.42 -31.08
N VAL A 33 5.97 22.89 -31.43
CA VAL A 33 4.68 23.58 -31.25
C VAL A 33 4.34 23.86 -29.78
N LEU A 34 4.84 23.06 -28.84
CA LEU A 34 4.57 23.22 -27.40
C LEU A 34 5.37 24.38 -26.77
N VAL A 35 6.38 24.89 -27.48
CA VAL A 35 7.11 26.11 -27.09
C VAL A 35 6.30 27.37 -27.41
N ASP A 36 5.41 27.32 -28.41
CA ASP A 36 4.53 28.44 -28.72
C ASP A 36 3.47 28.63 -27.63
N LYS A 37 3.51 29.81 -26.99
CA LYS A 37 2.61 30.13 -25.89
C LYS A 37 1.13 30.15 -26.30
N HIS A 38 0.80 30.55 -27.53
CA HIS A 38 -0.59 30.63 -27.97
C HIS A 38 -1.17 29.22 -28.12
N PHE A 39 -0.39 28.31 -28.70
CA PHE A 39 -0.73 26.90 -28.75
C PHE A 39 -0.86 26.30 -27.35
N GLY A 40 0.07 26.59 -26.44
CA GLY A 40 -0.01 26.15 -25.04
C GLY A 40 -1.31 26.60 -24.36
N HIS A 41 -1.69 27.87 -24.48
CA HIS A 41 -2.96 28.39 -23.96
C HIS A 41 -4.18 27.75 -24.61
N ALA A 42 -4.19 27.61 -25.93
CA ALA A 42 -5.31 27.00 -26.67
C ALA A 42 -5.46 25.51 -26.30
N MET A 43 -4.35 24.79 -26.14
CA MET A 43 -4.37 23.40 -25.71
C MET A 43 -4.95 23.27 -24.30
N LEU A 44 -4.46 24.04 -23.34
CA LEU A 44 -4.94 24.01 -21.96
C LEU A 44 -6.43 24.38 -21.87
N GLU A 45 -6.89 25.37 -22.63
CA GLU A 45 -8.31 25.72 -22.72
C GLU A 45 -9.16 24.53 -23.18
N GLN A 46 -8.71 23.79 -24.21
CA GLN A 46 -9.44 22.60 -24.66
C GLN A 46 -9.39 21.46 -23.64
N LEU A 47 -8.28 21.31 -22.91
CA LEU A 47 -8.15 20.31 -21.84
C LEU A 47 -9.06 20.61 -20.65
N GLU A 48 -9.19 21.88 -20.25
CA GLU A 48 -10.10 22.35 -19.20
C GLU A 48 -11.56 22.08 -19.57
N ILE A 49 -11.99 22.47 -20.78
CA ILE A 49 -13.34 22.21 -21.29
C ILE A 49 -13.60 20.69 -21.34
N SER A 50 -12.61 19.90 -21.75
CA SER A 50 -12.75 18.45 -21.85
C SER A 50 -12.83 17.79 -20.48
N LEU A 51 -12.05 18.25 -19.50
CA LEU A 51 -12.08 17.78 -18.13
C LEU A 51 -13.45 18.03 -17.49
N GLN A 52 -14.01 19.24 -17.66
CA GLN A 52 -15.33 19.59 -17.14
C GLN A 52 -16.41 18.61 -17.64
N ARG A 53 -16.37 18.24 -18.93
CA ARG A 53 -17.32 17.30 -19.54
C ARG A 53 -17.24 15.89 -18.97
N VAL A 54 -16.04 15.42 -18.60
CA VAL A 54 -15.82 14.05 -18.11
C VAL A 54 -15.82 13.97 -16.58
N SER A 55 -15.69 15.09 -15.88
CA SER A 55 -15.46 15.19 -14.42
C SER A 55 -16.47 14.45 -13.56
N GLU A 56 -17.72 14.28 -14.01
CA GLU A 56 -18.75 13.56 -13.26
C GLU A 56 -18.80 12.05 -13.55
N ASN A 57 -18.15 11.60 -14.64
CA ASN A 57 -18.16 10.21 -15.07
C ASN A 57 -16.77 9.56 -14.95
N TRP A 58 -16.58 8.79 -13.88
CA TRP A 58 -15.37 8.02 -13.61
C TRP A 58 -15.06 6.95 -14.68
N GLU A 59 -16.04 6.52 -15.49
CA GLU A 59 -15.81 5.58 -16.60
C GLU A 59 -14.95 6.21 -17.71
N SER A 60 -14.91 7.53 -17.79
CA SER A 60 -14.10 8.30 -18.74
C SER A 60 -12.65 8.51 -18.27
N TRP A 61 -12.15 7.73 -17.30
CA TRP A 61 -10.82 7.92 -16.74
C TRP A 61 -9.69 7.80 -17.79
N ARG A 62 -9.85 6.95 -18.83
CA ARG A 62 -8.86 6.81 -19.91
C ARG A 62 -8.68 8.09 -20.73
N ALA A 63 -9.77 8.81 -20.98
CA ALA A 63 -9.71 10.12 -21.61
C ALA A 63 -8.93 11.09 -20.74
N SER A 64 -9.20 11.07 -19.43
CA SER A 64 -8.50 11.91 -18.44
C SER A 64 -7.03 11.55 -18.29
N ALA A 65 -6.64 10.29 -18.48
CA ALA A 65 -5.24 9.87 -18.55
C ALA A 65 -4.51 10.44 -19.77
N SER A 66 -5.19 10.51 -20.91
CA SER A 66 -4.67 11.17 -22.10
C SER A 66 -4.52 12.69 -21.88
N PHE A 67 -5.49 13.31 -21.22
CA PHE A 67 -5.46 14.74 -20.90
C PHE A 67 -4.35 15.08 -19.89
N SER A 68 -4.16 14.23 -18.86
CA SER A 68 -3.04 14.33 -17.91
C SER A 68 -1.71 14.38 -18.65
N LEU A 69 -1.48 13.43 -19.57
CA LEU A 69 -0.23 13.34 -20.30
C LEU A 69 0.01 14.57 -21.18
N LEU A 70 -1.03 15.06 -21.87
CA LEU A 70 -0.94 16.28 -22.67
C LEU A 70 -0.57 17.50 -21.81
N ALA A 71 -1.27 17.70 -20.68
CA ALA A 71 -0.99 18.82 -19.77
C ALA A 71 0.43 18.77 -19.21
N ARG A 72 0.89 17.60 -18.76
CA ARG A 72 2.25 17.41 -18.23
C ARG A 72 3.32 17.63 -19.30
N ARG A 73 3.06 17.23 -20.55
CA ARG A 73 3.98 17.51 -21.66
C ARG A 73 4.05 19.00 -21.96
N THR A 74 2.91 19.68 -21.99
CA THR A 74 2.86 21.15 -22.16
C THR A 74 3.60 21.86 -21.04
N LEU A 75 3.43 21.41 -19.79
CA LEU A 75 4.17 21.93 -18.65
C LEU A 75 5.69 21.77 -18.80
N SER A 76 6.16 20.57 -19.16
CA SER A 76 7.59 20.24 -19.29
C SER A 76 8.29 21.03 -20.39
N LEU A 77 7.63 21.26 -21.53
CA LEU A 77 8.26 21.91 -22.70
C LEU A 77 7.98 23.40 -22.85
N SER A 78 6.97 23.95 -22.16
CA SER A 78 6.67 25.37 -22.26
C SER A 78 7.67 26.22 -21.48
N GLN A 79 8.16 27.28 -22.10
CA GLN A 79 9.03 28.27 -21.46
C GLN A 79 8.25 29.48 -20.91
N SER A 80 6.96 29.60 -21.23
CA SER A 80 6.11 30.69 -20.75
C SER A 80 5.68 30.42 -19.31
N PRO A 81 6.00 31.32 -18.35
CA PRO A 81 5.56 31.18 -16.97
C PRO A 81 4.03 31.10 -16.83
N GLU A 82 3.29 31.82 -17.68
CA GLU A 82 1.83 31.84 -17.68
C GLU A 82 1.23 30.50 -18.11
N VAL A 83 1.77 29.89 -19.18
CA VAL A 83 1.34 28.57 -19.63
C VAL A 83 1.69 27.51 -18.60
N ARG A 84 2.88 27.57 -18.01
CA ARG A 84 3.32 26.64 -16.95
C ARG A 84 2.42 26.73 -15.72
N ALA A 85 2.11 27.94 -15.23
CA ALA A 85 1.22 28.14 -14.09
C ALA A 85 -0.17 27.57 -14.36
N ARG A 86 -0.74 27.85 -15.54
CA ARG A 86 -2.05 27.31 -15.94
C ARG A 86 -2.04 25.77 -16.06
N ALA A 87 -0.95 25.19 -16.56
CA ALA A 87 -0.80 23.74 -16.64
C ALA A 87 -0.70 23.09 -15.24
N LEU A 88 -0.01 23.75 -14.29
CA LEU A 88 0.05 23.34 -12.88
C LEU A 88 -1.35 23.38 -12.24
N ASP A 89 -2.09 24.46 -12.43
CA ASP A 89 -3.48 24.58 -11.94
C ASP A 89 -4.38 23.48 -12.52
N TYR A 90 -4.24 23.20 -13.82
CA TYR A 90 -4.97 22.13 -14.48
C TYR A 90 -4.68 20.74 -13.89
N VAL A 91 -3.41 20.39 -13.63
CA VAL A 91 -3.09 19.08 -13.03
C VAL A 91 -3.59 18.96 -11.59
N VAL A 92 -3.65 20.07 -10.84
CA VAL A 92 -4.27 20.13 -9.51
C VAL A 92 -5.78 19.87 -9.60
N GLU A 93 -6.48 20.50 -10.55
CA GLU A 93 -7.91 20.26 -10.77
C GLU A 93 -8.18 18.80 -11.17
N LEU A 94 -7.41 18.28 -12.12
CA LEU A 94 -7.52 16.90 -12.58
C LEU A 94 -7.32 15.90 -11.44
N ARG A 95 -6.34 16.15 -10.56
CA ARG A 95 -6.10 15.35 -9.35
C ARG A 95 -7.32 15.36 -8.42
N SER A 96 -7.92 16.52 -8.18
CA SER A 96 -9.14 16.64 -7.37
C SER A 96 -10.29 15.81 -7.95
N VAL A 97 -10.47 15.85 -9.27
CA VAL A 97 -11.45 15.03 -9.99
C VAL A 97 -11.18 13.54 -9.80
N CYS A 98 -9.93 13.10 -9.99
CA CYS A 98 -9.55 11.69 -9.81
C CYS A 98 -9.80 11.23 -8.36
N PHE A 99 -9.42 12.04 -7.38
CA PHE A 99 -9.61 11.69 -5.97
C PHE A 99 -11.10 11.59 -5.59
N LYS A 100 -11.96 12.47 -6.13
CA LYS A 100 -13.41 12.36 -5.99
C LYS A 100 -13.94 11.04 -6.56
N TRP A 101 -13.43 10.61 -7.72
CA TRP A 101 -13.79 9.31 -8.30
C TRP A 101 -13.36 8.14 -7.43
N LEU A 102 -12.16 8.18 -6.86
CA LEU A 102 -11.69 7.16 -5.92
C LEU A 102 -12.62 7.03 -4.72
N GLY A 103 -13.04 8.14 -4.12
CA GLY A 103 -14.02 8.13 -3.02
C GLY A 103 -15.36 7.50 -3.43
N ARG A 104 -15.89 7.84 -4.61
CA ARG A 104 -17.12 7.23 -5.15
C ARG A 104 -16.98 5.73 -5.36
N LEU A 105 -15.85 5.27 -5.91
CA LEU A 105 -15.59 3.85 -6.15
C LEU A 105 -15.40 3.08 -4.85
N LYS A 106 -14.67 3.62 -3.87
CA LYS A 106 -14.49 3.03 -2.54
C LYS A 106 -15.84 2.83 -1.84
N ASN A 107 -16.71 3.84 -1.86
CA ASN A 107 -18.05 3.74 -1.28
C ASN A 107 -18.94 2.70 -1.99
N ARG A 108 -18.88 2.64 -3.33
CA ARG A 108 -19.62 1.63 -4.10
C ARG A 108 -19.10 0.21 -3.88
N ALA A 109 -17.79 0.04 -3.75
CA ALA A 109 -17.18 -1.25 -3.47
C ALA A 109 -17.58 -1.75 -2.08
N ALA A 110 -17.57 -0.87 -1.07
CA ALA A 110 -18.02 -1.19 0.28
C ALA A 110 -19.51 -1.55 0.37
N ALA A 111 -20.35 -0.95 -0.48
CA ALA A 111 -21.78 -1.24 -0.54
C ALA A 111 -22.14 -2.46 -1.41
N SER A 112 -21.19 -3.01 -2.18
CA SER A 112 -21.45 -4.11 -3.10
C SER A 112 -21.44 -5.46 -2.38
N THR A 113 -22.53 -6.21 -2.54
CA THR A 113 -22.67 -7.59 -2.04
C THR A 113 -22.18 -8.63 -3.05
N ASP A 114 -21.83 -8.22 -4.27
CA ASP A 114 -21.31 -9.10 -5.32
C ASP A 114 -19.78 -8.99 -5.38
N ASP A 115 -19.11 -10.10 -5.11
CA ASP A 115 -17.66 -10.20 -5.08
C ASP A 115 -17.03 -9.86 -6.44
N LYS A 116 -17.69 -10.23 -7.54
CA LYS A 116 -17.20 -9.92 -8.89
C LYS A 116 -17.26 -8.42 -9.14
N GLN A 117 -18.41 -7.82 -8.85
CA GLN A 117 -18.59 -6.37 -8.98
C GLN A 117 -17.61 -5.61 -8.09
N ARG A 118 -17.38 -6.06 -6.86
CA ARG A 118 -16.42 -5.44 -5.94
C ARG A 118 -14.99 -5.52 -6.49
N SER A 119 -14.58 -6.66 -7.03
CA SER A 119 -13.26 -6.84 -7.67
C SER A 119 -13.08 -5.93 -8.90
N GLU A 120 -14.11 -5.77 -9.72
CA GLU A 120 -14.09 -4.86 -10.87
C GLU A 120 -13.94 -3.40 -10.40
N LEU A 121 -14.69 -2.99 -9.36
CA LEU A 121 -14.59 -1.65 -8.77
C LEU A 121 -13.19 -1.36 -8.20
N HIS A 122 -12.55 -2.34 -7.53
CA HIS A 122 -11.18 -2.20 -7.04
C HIS A 122 -10.16 -2.11 -8.18
N SER A 123 -10.33 -2.90 -9.25
CA SER A 123 -9.49 -2.81 -10.45
C SER A 123 -9.57 -1.40 -11.06
N ARG A 124 -10.78 -0.84 -11.20
CA ARG A 124 -10.97 0.53 -11.70
C ARG A 124 -10.44 1.59 -10.76
N ALA A 125 -10.65 1.44 -9.46
CA ALA A 125 -10.07 2.36 -8.47
C ALA A 125 -8.55 2.38 -8.56
N THR A 126 -7.91 1.24 -8.81
CA THR A 126 -6.46 1.14 -8.98
C THR A 126 -5.97 1.85 -10.25
N GLU A 127 -6.65 1.67 -11.38
CA GLU A 127 -6.35 2.40 -12.62
C GLU A 127 -6.50 3.92 -12.46
N ILE A 128 -7.55 4.36 -11.76
CA ILE A 128 -7.76 5.79 -11.45
C ILE A 128 -6.73 6.30 -10.45
N ALA A 129 -6.28 5.48 -9.49
CA ALA A 129 -5.22 5.86 -8.56
C ALA A 129 -3.88 6.04 -9.28
N LEU A 130 -3.56 5.20 -10.27
CA LEU A 130 -2.41 5.39 -11.15
C LEU A 130 -2.51 6.70 -11.94
N LEU A 131 -3.69 7.03 -12.47
CA LEU A 131 -3.93 8.34 -13.08
C LEU A 131 -3.73 9.48 -12.07
N CYS A 132 -4.29 9.37 -10.87
CA CYS A 132 -4.18 10.38 -9.82
C CYS A 132 -2.71 10.63 -9.47
N THR A 133 -1.91 9.58 -9.26
CA THR A 133 -0.48 9.69 -8.98
C THR A 133 0.32 10.19 -10.18
N SER A 134 -0.12 9.93 -11.43
CA SER A 134 0.52 10.50 -12.61
C SER A 134 0.48 12.04 -12.66
N THR A 135 -0.45 12.69 -11.94
CA THR A 135 -0.50 14.16 -11.85
C THR A 135 0.67 14.77 -11.06
N TYR A 136 1.47 13.94 -10.40
CA TYR A 136 2.69 14.33 -9.70
C TYR A 136 3.94 14.07 -10.54
N ASP A 137 3.84 13.38 -11.67
CA ASP A 137 4.95 13.10 -12.58
C ASP A 137 5.24 14.34 -13.45
N VAL A 138 5.79 15.36 -12.78
CA VAL A 138 6.29 16.62 -13.32
C VAL A 138 7.82 16.64 -13.29
N GLU A 139 8.46 17.71 -13.77
CA GLU A 139 9.91 17.88 -13.66
C GLU A 139 10.33 18.10 -12.20
N ASP A 140 11.56 17.73 -11.85
CA ASP A 140 12.03 17.74 -10.45
C ASP A 140 11.95 19.13 -9.80
N VAL A 141 12.10 20.19 -10.61
CA VAL A 141 11.98 21.59 -10.19
C VAL A 141 10.57 21.99 -9.74
N ASP A 142 9.56 21.23 -10.16
CA ASP A 142 8.14 21.53 -9.91
C ASP A 142 7.56 20.69 -8.76
N PHE A 143 8.30 19.71 -8.20
CA PHE A 143 7.80 18.86 -7.10
C PHE A 143 7.41 19.68 -5.87
N ASP A 144 8.25 20.62 -5.45
CA ASP A 144 7.96 21.48 -4.30
C ASP A 144 6.68 22.29 -4.48
N ILE A 145 6.39 22.74 -5.71
CA ILE A 145 5.18 23.52 -6.02
C ILE A 145 3.94 22.63 -5.89
N ILE A 146 4.02 21.40 -6.40
CA ILE A 146 2.93 20.42 -6.36
C ILE A 146 2.68 19.91 -4.94
N LEU A 147 3.74 19.61 -4.18
CA LEU A 147 3.62 19.06 -2.82
C LEU A 147 3.16 20.09 -1.78
N ARG A 148 3.37 21.39 -2.03
CA ARG A 148 2.83 22.48 -1.20
C ARG A 148 1.32 22.67 -1.32
N GLN A 149 0.69 22.11 -2.35
CA GLN A 149 -0.75 22.26 -2.54
C GLN A 149 -1.50 21.56 -1.41
N ASP A 150 -2.61 22.16 -0.97
CA ASP A 150 -3.44 21.61 0.08
C ASP A 150 -3.85 20.17 -0.25
N SER A 151 -3.74 19.28 0.74
CA SER A 151 -4.04 17.85 0.64
C SER A 151 -3.21 17.04 -0.36
N ALA A 152 -2.24 17.63 -1.08
CA ALA A 152 -1.47 16.92 -2.10
C ALA A 152 -0.75 15.68 -1.54
N ILE A 153 -0.05 15.82 -0.42
CA ILE A 153 0.62 14.70 0.25
C ILE A 153 -0.39 13.61 0.63
N SER A 154 -1.52 13.99 1.22
CA SER A 154 -2.55 13.02 1.62
C SER A 154 -3.14 12.27 0.42
N VAL A 155 -3.47 12.98 -0.65
CA VAL A 155 -4.03 12.40 -1.88
C VAL A 155 -3.02 11.47 -2.57
N LEU A 156 -1.75 11.86 -2.63
CA LEU A 156 -0.67 11.02 -3.17
C LEU A 156 -0.55 9.72 -2.38
N ILE A 157 -0.48 9.80 -1.05
CA ILE A 157 -0.31 8.63 -0.18
C ILE A 157 -1.54 7.72 -0.24
N GLN A 158 -2.76 8.26 -0.14
CA GLN A 158 -3.98 7.46 -0.25
C GLN A 158 -4.09 6.74 -1.60
N SER A 159 -3.77 7.44 -2.69
CA SER A 159 -3.77 6.83 -4.03
C SER A 159 -2.70 5.74 -4.14
N SER A 160 -1.52 5.96 -3.54
CA SER A 160 -0.42 4.98 -3.55
C SER A 160 -0.74 3.74 -2.71
N ILE A 161 -1.40 3.89 -1.57
CA ILE A 161 -1.88 2.76 -0.76
C ILE A 161 -2.87 1.90 -1.57
N ILE A 162 -3.85 2.53 -2.26
CA ILE A 162 -4.79 1.81 -3.12
C ILE A 162 -4.04 0.99 -4.19
N ILE A 163 -3.01 1.57 -4.81
CA ILE A 163 -2.18 0.87 -5.80
C ILE A 163 -1.46 -0.31 -5.13
N GLN A 164 -0.78 -0.07 -4.02
CA GLN A 164 0.01 -1.10 -3.33
C GLN A 164 -0.85 -2.28 -2.87
N GLU A 165 -2.06 -2.03 -2.38
CA GLU A 165 -2.97 -3.08 -1.92
C GLU A 165 -3.55 -3.93 -3.06
N ASN A 166 -3.76 -3.34 -4.25
CA ASN A 166 -4.54 -3.98 -5.31
C ASN A 166 -3.72 -4.39 -6.54
N HIS A 167 -2.48 -3.94 -6.70
CA HIS A 167 -1.74 -4.01 -7.97
C HIS A 167 -1.60 -5.42 -8.57
N ASP A 168 -1.53 -6.46 -7.74
CA ASP A 168 -1.42 -7.87 -8.16
C ASP A 168 -2.75 -8.47 -8.66
N SER A 169 -3.88 -7.84 -8.33
CA SER A 169 -5.23 -8.38 -8.53
C SER A 169 -6.04 -7.64 -9.62
N VAL A 170 -5.45 -6.60 -10.22
CA VAL A 170 -6.12 -5.74 -11.20
C VAL A 170 -6.42 -6.51 -12.48
N GLN A 171 -7.69 -6.49 -12.89
CA GLN A 171 -8.12 -6.98 -14.20
C GLN A 171 -8.25 -5.81 -15.17
N SER A 172 -7.15 -5.44 -15.84
CA SER A 172 -7.17 -4.37 -16.84
C SER A 172 -7.60 -4.90 -18.21
N GLU A 173 -8.34 -4.09 -18.96
CA GLU A 173 -8.66 -4.36 -20.37
C GLU A 173 -7.41 -4.42 -21.25
N HIS A 174 -6.34 -3.73 -20.87
CA HIS A 174 -5.09 -3.69 -21.61
C HIS A 174 -3.88 -3.81 -20.69
N GLN A 175 -3.50 -5.05 -20.38
CA GLN A 175 -2.48 -5.38 -19.39
C GLN A 175 -1.14 -4.65 -19.58
N ALA A 176 -0.60 -4.56 -20.80
CA ALA A 176 0.68 -3.89 -21.04
C ALA A 176 0.65 -2.38 -20.78
N LEU A 177 -0.51 -1.73 -20.96
CA LEU A 177 -0.67 -0.31 -20.63
C LEU A 177 -0.67 -0.14 -19.12
N TYR A 178 -1.38 -1.01 -18.41
CA TYR A 178 -1.42 -1.02 -16.95
C TYR A 178 -0.02 -1.21 -16.35
N GLU A 179 0.76 -2.17 -16.83
CA GLU A 179 2.14 -2.41 -16.40
C GLU A 179 3.04 -1.20 -16.64
N SER A 180 2.88 -0.52 -17.79
CA SER A 180 3.60 0.72 -18.10
C SER A 180 3.23 1.86 -17.13
N LEU A 181 1.95 2.01 -16.80
CA LEU A 181 1.49 2.99 -15.81
C LEU A 181 2.04 2.68 -14.41
N LEU A 182 2.05 1.41 -14.00
CA LEU A 182 2.61 0.98 -12.72
C LEU A 182 4.12 1.24 -12.64
N GLN A 183 4.85 0.96 -13.72
CA GLN A 183 6.28 1.26 -13.79
C GLN A 183 6.55 2.77 -13.74
N SER A 184 5.73 3.57 -14.44
CA SER A 184 5.82 5.03 -14.41
C SER A 184 5.55 5.58 -13.01
N HIS A 185 4.55 5.02 -12.31
CA HIS A 185 4.26 5.34 -10.92
C HIS A 185 5.47 5.06 -10.01
N ARG A 186 6.08 3.87 -10.10
CA ARG A 186 7.27 3.51 -9.31
C ARG A 186 8.45 4.44 -9.57
N ALA A 187 8.70 4.78 -10.83
CA ALA A 187 9.76 5.71 -11.21
C ALA A 187 9.50 7.13 -10.66
N MET A 188 8.25 7.60 -10.72
CA MET A 188 7.84 8.89 -10.15
C MET A 188 8.00 8.91 -8.62
N MET A 189 7.57 7.85 -7.92
CA MET A 189 7.72 7.73 -6.47
C MET A 189 9.19 7.80 -6.04
N TYR A 190 10.08 7.19 -6.81
CA TYR A 190 11.53 7.29 -6.56
C TYR A 190 12.06 8.72 -6.75
N ARG A 191 11.62 9.43 -7.80
CA ARG A 191 12.05 10.81 -8.07
C ARG A 191 11.54 11.80 -7.03
N VAL A 192 10.29 11.68 -6.60
CA VAL A 192 9.67 12.59 -5.64
C VAL A 192 10.10 12.30 -4.20
N PHE A 193 10.73 11.15 -3.93
CA PHE A 193 11.02 10.64 -2.58
C PHE A 193 11.72 11.66 -1.67
N GLU A 194 12.80 12.29 -2.11
CA GLU A 194 13.58 13.22 -1.29
C GLU A 194 12.75 14.46 -0.89
N SER A 195 12.03 15.04 -1.86
CA SER A 195 11.11 16.15 -1.60
C SER A 195 9.98 15.69 -0.67
N LEU A 196 9.31 14.58 -0.98
CA LEU A 196 8.20 14.04 -0.19
C LEU A 196 8.61 13.79 1.26
N SER A 197 9.76 13.16 1.48
CA SER A 197 10.33 12.90 2.81
C SER A 197 10.54 14.21 3.58
N THR A 198 11.15 15.20 2.95
CA THR A 198 11.37 16.53 3.54
C THR A 198 10.06 17.20 3.95
N PHE A 199 9.04 17.15 3.09
CA PHE A 199 7.73 17.74 3.38
C PHE A 199 7.00 17.01 4.51
N VAL A 200 6.98 15.68 4.49
CA VAL A 200 6.30 14.85 5.48
C VAL A 200 6.93 14.98 6.86
N LEU A 201 8.25 15.07 6.95
CA LEU A 201 8.95 15.30 8.23
C LEU A 201 8.69 16.69 8.82
N LYS A 202 8.49 17.68 7.94
CA LYS A 202 8.18 19.05 8.37
C LYS A 202 6.73 19.18 8.82
N ASP A 203 5.82 18.51 8.11
CA ASP A 203 4.39 18.49 8.39
C ASP A 203 3.81 17.12 8.04
N SER A 204 3.57 16.32 9.08
CA SER A 204 3.06 14.96 8.94
C SER A 204 1.53 14.89 8.84
N THR A 205 0.82 16.02 8.83
CA THR A 205 -0.66 16.05 8.78
C THR A 205 -1.19 15.28 7.57
N GLY A 206 -0.65 15.53 6.38
CA GLY A 206 -1.06 14.84 5.15
C GLY A 206 -0.85 13.32 5.21
N LEU A 207 0.25 12.86 5.81
CA LEU A 207 0.53 11.44 6.03
C LEU A 207 -0.45 10.84 7.04
N CYS A 208 -0.66 11.49 8.18
CA CYS A 208 -1.59 11.05 9.21
C CYS A 208 -3.03 10.97 8.69
N ASP A 209 -3.47 11.96 7.93
CA ASP A 209 -4.79 11.99 7.30
C ASP A 209 -4.96 10.80 6.34
N ALA A 210 -3.92 10.52 5.55
CA ALA A 210 -3.95 9.40 4.60
C ALA A 210 -4.02 8.04 5.29
N ILE A 211 -3.23 7.85 6.35
CA ILE A 211 -3.24 6.60 7.14
C ILE A 211 -4.58 6.46 7.86
N THR A 212 -5.11 7.52 8.48
CA THR A 212 -6.42 7.50 9.15
C THR A 212 -7.55 7.15 8.17
N ALA A 213 -7.49 7.65 6.94
CA ALA A 213 -8.47 7.35 5.89
C ALA A 213 -8.44 5.88 5.42
N ASN A 214 -7.30 5.18 5.60
CA ASN A 214 -7.15 3.76 5.29
C ASN A 214 -7.33 2.84 6.51
N TRP A 215 -6.95 3.31 7.69
CA TRP A 215 -6.96 2.58 8.95
C TRP A 215 -7.55 3.43 10.07
N ALA A 216 -8.85 3.25 10.33
CA ALA A 216 -9.59 4.06 11.29
C ALA A 216 -9.11 3.94 12.75
N SER A 217 -8.39 2.87 13.11
CA SER A 217 -7.81 2.70 14.45
C SER A 217 -6.48 3.43 14.65
N PHE A 218 -5.97 4.09 13.60
CA PHE A 218 -4.79 4.92 13.71
C PHE A 218 -5.09 6.18 14.52
N HIS A 219 -4.48 6.28 15.70
CA HIS A 219 -4.59 7.44 16.56
C HIS A 219 -3.18 7.82 17.01
N PRO A 220 -2.49 8.72 16.30
CA PRO A 220 -1.17 9.17 16.72
C PRO A 220 -1.31 9.90 18.06
N THR A 221 -0.49 9.51 19.02
CA THR A 221 -0.43 10.20 20.31
C THR A 221 0.23 11.56 20.10
N ALA A 222 -0.27 12.63 20.74
CA ALA A 222 0.23 14.00 20.50
C ALA A 222 1.72 14.23 20.80
N ALA A 223 2.40 13.26 21.43
CA ALA A 223 3.83 13.29 21.72
C ALA A 223 4.68 12.44 20.76
N SER A 224 4.05 11.73 19.81
CA SER A 224 4.74 10.84 18.87
C SER A 224 4.92 11.53 17.52
N ASP A 225 6.17 11.77 17.15
CA ASP A 225 6.53 12.25 15.81
C ASP A 225 6.94 11.10 14.90
N TRP A 226 6.77 11.28 13.60
CA TRP A 226 7.31 10.36 12.60
C TRP A 226 8.83 10.48 12.52
N CYS A 227 9.54 9.36 12.58
CA CYS A 227 10.97 9.31 12.39
C CYS A 227 11.36 8.48 11.17
N LEU A 228 12.40 8.91 10.44
CA LEU A 228 13.03 8.06 9.42
C LEU A 228 13.85 6.98 10.11
N LEU A 229 13.81 5.78 9.54
CA LEU A 229 14.77 4.74 9.92
C LEU A 229 16.16 5.03 9.34
N GLU A 230 17.19 4.52 10.02
CA GLU A 230 18.56 4.64 9.57
C GLU A 230 18.81 3.88 8.26
N GLN A 231 19.88 4.25 7.54
CA GLN A 231 20.28 3.51 6.34
C GLN A 231 20.54 2.03 6.66
N PRO A 232 20.12 1.10 5.79
CA PRO A 232 19.59 1.29 4.42
C PRO A 232 18.08 1.60 4.33
N HIS A 233 17.37 1.69 5.45
CA HIS A 233 15.90 1.73 5.52
C HIS A 233 15.29 3.15 5.55
N HIS A 234 16.03 4.17 5.13
CA HIS A 234 15.59 5.58 5.10
C HIS A 234 14.28 5.87 4.32
N HIS A 235 13.79 4.91 3.55
CA HIS A 235 12.48 4.97 2.88
C HIS A 235 11.30 4.56 3.78
N TRP A 236 11.57 4.09 4.99
CA TRP A 236 10.58 3.77 6.01
C TRP A 236 10.50 4.88 7.05
N LEU A 237 9.26 5.26 7.36
CA LEU A 237 8.89 6.08 8.49
C LEU A 237 8.31 5.21 9.60
N ALA A 238 8.60 5.54 10.85
CA ALA A 238 8.03 4.87 12.01
C ALA A 238 7.35 5.87 12.95
N ILE A 239 6.25 5.45 13.58
CA ILE A 239 5.58 6.17 14.66
C ILE A 239 5.01 5.19 15.68
N ASN A 240 5.05 5.57 16.95
CA ASN A 240 4.33 4.87 18.00
C ASN A 240 2.92 5.46 18.12
N SER A 241 1.90 4.69 17.70
CA SER A 241 0.50 5.04 17.87
C SER A 241 -0.07 4.24 19.04
N ASN A 242 -0.19 4.88 20.20
CA ASN A 242 -0.53 4.23 21.48
C ASN A 242 0.47 3.12 21.83
N THR A 243 0.08 1.85 21.68
CA THR A 243 0.89 0.64 21.92
C THR A 243 1.34 -0.05 20.64
N LEU A 244 0.95 0.47 19.47
CA LEU A 244 1.23 -0.15 18.18
C LEU A 244 2.33 0.62 17.45
N LEU A 245 3.34 -0.10 17.01
CA LEU A 245 4.41 0.45 16.17
C LEU A 245 3.96 0.41 14.72
N VAL A 246 3.83 1.59 14.11
CA VAL A 246 3.36 1.73 12.73
C VAL A 246 4.55 2.09 11.86
N HIS A 247 4.75 1.34 10.79
CA HIS A 247 5.73 1.67 9.76
C HIS A 247 5.05 1.99 8.45
N PHE A 248 5.53 3.02 7.76
CA PHE A 248 5.05 3.40 6.45
C PHE A 248 6.21 3.56 5.48
N ASN A 249 6.16 2.88 4.34
CA ASN A 249 7.16 2.98 3.29
C ASN A 249 6.78 4.09 2.30
N LEU A 250 7.57 5.16 2.22
CA LEU A 250 7.29 6.29 1.34
C LEU A 250 7.42 5.95 -0.16
N LEU A 251 8.18 4.92 -0.52
CA LEU A 251 8.39 4.53 -1.92
C LEU A 251 7.30 3.57 -2.42
N THR A 252 6.93 2.59 -1.59
CA THR A 252 5.98 1.54 -1.96
C THR A 252 4.57 1.78 -1.44
N ALA A 253 4.38 2.74 -0.54
CA ALA A 253 3.15 2.96 0.22
C ALA A 253 2.69 1.75 1.05
N GLU A 254 3.62 0.87 1.43
CA GLU A 254 3.35 -0.25 2.32
C GLU A 254 3.14 0.25 3.76
N LEU A 255 2.03 -0.18 4.37
CA LEU A 255 1.67 0.14 5.75
C LEU A 255 1.73 -1.13 6.61
N LEU A 256 2.63 -1.11 7.60
CA LEU A 256 2.82 -2.18 8.56
C LEU A 256 2.42 -1.76 9.96
N VAL A 257 1.76 -2.64 10.70
CA VAL A 257 1.44 -2.48 12.12
C VAL A 257 2.08 -3.63 12.89
N ASN A 258 2.97 -3.31 13.82
CA ASN A 258 3.83 -4.28 14.52
C ASN A 258 4.60 -5.21 13.56
N GLY A 259 5.04 -4.66 12.42
CA GLY A 259 5.78 -5.41 11.40
C GLY A 259 4.93 -6.29 10.48
N LEU A 260 3.59 -6.27 10.64
CA LEU A 260 2.67 -7.04 9.80
C LEU A 260 1.91 -6.13 8.83
N PRO A 261 1.72 -6.53 7.55
CA PRO A 261 0.90 -5.77 6.61
C PRO A 261 -0.56 -5.69 7.07
N LEU A 262 -1.16 -4.50 6.97
CA LEU A 262 -2.55 -4.29 7.40
C LEU A 262 -3.56 -5.00 6.49
N ALA A 263 -3.31 -5.02 5.17
CA ALA A 263 -4.26 -5.43 4.16
C ALA A 263 -3.99 -6.82 3.55
N ARG A 264 -2.91 -7.50 3.93
CA ARG A 264 -2.48 -8.76 3.30
C ARG A 264 -2.01 -9.77 4.35
N LEU A 265 -2.47 -11.02 4.20
CA LEU A 265 -1.78 -12.17 4.75
C LEU A 265 -0.31 -12.14 4.28
N SER A 266 0.63 -12.53 5.14
CA SER A 266 2.05 -12.52 4.77
C SER A 266 2.30 -13.32 3.48
N SER A 267 3.32 -12.94 2.73
CA SER A 267 3.68 -13.58 1.45
C SER A 267 3.90 -15.09 1.59
N GLU A 268 4.36 -15.55 2.75
CA GLU A 268 4.52 -16.97 3.10
C GLU A 268 3.17 -17.72 3.10
N PHE A 269 2.08 -17.10 3.56
CA PHE A 269 0.74 -17.70 3.50
C PHE A 269 0.13 -17.60 2.10
N MET A 270 0.43 -16.53 1.35
CA MET A 270 -0.05 -16.34 -0.02
C MET A 270 0.55 -17.35 -1.03
N GLN A 271 1.68 -17.98 -0.70
CA GLN A 271 2.36 -18.99 -1.53
C GLN A 271 1.95 -20.44 -1.21
N HIS A 272 1.16 -20.68 -0.16
CA HIS A 272 0.68 -22.02 0.17
C HIS A 272 -0.53 -22.41 -0.72
N GLU A 273 -0.46 -23.58 -1.35
CA GLU A 273 -1.48 -24.13 -2.28
C GLU A 273 -2.91 -24.23 -1.71
N ILE A 274 -3.10 -24.03 -0.41
CA ILE A 274 -4.42 -24.06 0.26
C ILE A 274 -5.13 -22.71 0.15
N ILE A 275 -4.40 -21.61 -0.08
CA ILE A 275 -4.93 -20.23 -0.06
C ILE A 275 -5.25 -19.68 -1.46
N VAL A 276 -4.88 -20.37 -2.54
CA VAL A 276 -5.33 -20.05 -3.91
C VAL A 276 -5.68 -21.36 -4.64
N PRO A 277 -6.90 -21.59 -5.19
CA PRO A 277 -7.90 -20.60 -5.63
C PRO A 277 -9.36 -20.97 -5.30
N ARG A 278 -10.06 -20.18 -4.49
CA ARG A 278 -11.49 -19.86 -4.73
C ARG A 278 -11.69 -18.46 -4.17
N GLY A 279 -12.28 -17.56 -4.97
CA GLY A 279 -12.51 -16.16 -4.62
C GLY A 279 -13.26 -16.00 -3.31
N ILE A 280 -12.51 -15.96 -2.22
CA ILE A 280 -13.00 -15.64 -0.89
C ILE A 280 -12.25 -14.37 -0.54
N GLY A 281 -12.94 -13.23 -0.64
CA GLY A 281 -12.51 -12.01 0.03
C GLY A 281 -12.60 -12.24 1.54
N LEU A 282 -11.58 -12.87 2.11
CA LEU A 282 -11.48 -13.06 3.55
C LEU A 282 -10.92 -11.77 4.15
N PHE A 283 -11.80 -10.86 4.56
CA PHE A 283 -11.44 -9.86 5.57
C PHE A 283 -11.16 -10.61 6.87
N ILE A 284 -9.88 -10.86 7.16
CA ILE A 284 -9.48 -11.34 8.49
C ILE A 284 -9.36 -10.10 9.38
N VAL A 285 -10.28 -9.97 10.34
CA VAL A 285 -10.07 -9.07 11.49
C VAL A 285 -8.93 -9.67 12.29
N LEU A 286 -7.77 -9.03 12.27
CA LEU A 286 -6.65 -9.38 13.11
C LEU A 286 -7.01 -8.92 14.54
N VAL A 287 -7.62 -9.82 15.31
CA VAL A 287 -7.82 -9.58 16.75
C VAL A 287 -6.44 -9.68 17.39
N VAL A 288 -5.82 -8.53 17.63
CA VAL A 288 -4.64 -8.43 18.50
C VAL A 288 -5.12 -8.74 19.92
N VAL A 289 -5.07 -10.01 20.32
CA VAL A 289 -5.26 -10.38 21.72
C VAL A 289 -3.99 -9.97 22.44
N SER A 290 -4.06 -8.87 23.20
CA SER A 290 -3.00 -8.47 24.13
C SER A 290 -2.76 -9.62 25.13
N PRO A 291 -1.51 -10.01 25.44
CA PRO A 291 -1.22 -11.12 26.35
C PRO A 291 -1.79 -10.95 27.77
N SER A 292 -2.27 -9.75 28.12
CA SER A 292 -2.85 -9.43 29.43
C SER A 292 -4.28 -9.95 29.67
N TYR A 293 -4.94 -10.56 28.67
CA TYR A 293 -6.31 -11.09 28.83
C TYR A 293 -6.43 -12.62 28.92
N LEU A 294 -5.32 -13.36 28.97
CA LEU A 294 -5.31 -14.83 29.10
C LEU A 294 -5.21 -15.34 30.55
N ARG A 295 -5.38 -14.47 31.55
CA ARG A 295 -5.66 -14.88 32.94
C ARG A 295 -7.12 -14.58 33.23
N GLU A 296 -7.95 -15.61 33.11
CA GLU A 296 -9.34 -15.76 33.63
C GLU A 296 -10.28 -16.33 32.57
N THR A 297 -10.07 -17.59 32.20
CA THR A 297 -11.15 -18.48 31.73
C THR A 297 -10.75 -19.93 31.98
N LYS A 298 -10.63 -20.29 33.25
CA LYS A 298 -10.92 -21.67 33.68
C LYS A 298 -12.35 -21.67 34.20
N GLU A 299 -13.12 -22.65 33.72
CA GLU A 299 -14.47 -23.01 34.16
C GLU A 299 -15.62 -22.15 33.60
N PHE A 300 -16.35 -22.68 32.62
CA PHE A 300 -17.80 -22.76 32.73
C PHE A 300 -18.33 -23.92 31.89
N SER A 301 -18.81 -24.95 32.59
CA SER A 301 -19.57 -26.07 32.06
C SER A 301 -21.02 -25.65 31.77
N SER A 302 -21.62 -26.33 30.79
CA SER A 302 -23.04 -26.33 30.39
C SER A 302 -24.06 -25.71 31.36
N SER A 303 -24.81 -24.71 30.89
CA SER A 303 -26.26 -24.67 31.10
C SER A 303 -26.93 -23.75 30.07
N ARG A 304 -28.18 -24.11 29.73
CA ARG A 304 -29.06 -23.46 28.76
C ARG A 304 -29.67 -22.16 29.33
N ASP A 305 -30.13 -21.36 28.37
CA ASP A 305 -31.05 -20.21 28.44
C ASP A 305 -30.44 -18.83 28.75
N LEU A 306 -30.35 -17.99 27.70
CA LEU A 306 -30.93 -16.63 27.71
C LEU A 306 -30.92 -15.98 26.30
N SER A 307 -32.14 -15.60 25.91
CA SER A 307 -32.65 -14.67 24.90
C SER A 307 -31.73 -13.89 23.94
N PHE A 308 -32.13 -13.96 22.67
CA PHE A 308 -31.81 -13.13 21.49
C PHE A 308 -31.35 -11.67 21.74
N HIS A 309 -30.13 -11.37 21.31
CA HIS A 309 -29.81 -10.16 20.54
C HIS A 309 -28.72 -10.48 19.50
N ASN A 310 -28.92 -9.98 18.27
CA ASN A 310 -28.16 -10.27 17.05
C ASN A 310 -26.67 -10.58 17.27
N SER A 311 -26.25 -11.82 16.99
CA SER A 311 -24.84 -12.21 16.90
C SER A 311 -24.68 -13.23 15.76
N PHE A 312 -23.80 -12.90 14.82
CA PHE A 312 -23.47 -13.72 13.66
C PHE A 312 -22.78 -15.02 14.10
N MET A 313 -23.24 -16.16 13.57
CA MET A 313 -22.61 -17.47 13.75
C MET A 313 -21.24 -17.52 13.06
N VAL A 314 -20.20 -17.88 13.81
CA VAL A 314 -18.92 -18.36 13.26
C VAL A 314 -19.02 -19.88 13.16
N ALA A 315 -18.98 -20.40 11.94
CA ALA A 315 -18.80 -21.83 11.70
C ALA A 315 -17.33 -22.19 11.97
N SER A 316 -17.08 -22.92 13.06
CA SER A 316 -15.77 -23.45 13.41
C SER A 316 -15.34 -24.53 12.41
N HIS A 317 -14.28 -24.27 11.65
CA HIS A 317 -13.38 -25.33 11.18
C HIS A 317 -12.08 -25.20 11.95
N GLN A 318 -11.73 -26.26 12.69
CA GLN A 318 -10.53 -26.36 13.50
C GLN A 318 -9.29 -26.19 12.63
N ILE A 319 -8.44 -25.20 12.94
CA ILE A 319 -7.05 -25.17 12.49
C ILE A 319 -6.20 -25.55 13.70
N THR A 320 -5.58 -26.72 13.62
CA THR A 320 -4.64 -27.21 14.62
C THR A 320 -3.27 -26.60 14.34
N CYS A 321 -2.79 -25.72 15.22
CA CYS A 321 -1.46 -25.13 15.11
C CYS A 321 -0.39 -26.17 15.49
N LEU A 322 0.51 -26.50 14.55
CA LEU A 322 1.72 -27.30 14.84
C LEU A 322 2.85 -26.36 15.28
N HIS A 323 3.40 -26.62 16.47
CA HIS A 323 4.53 -25.89 17.05
C HIS A 323 5.86 -26.37 16.44
N PRO A 324 6.80 -25.49 16.03
CA PRO A 324 8.06 -25.92 15.46
C PRO A 324 9.11 -26.16 16.56
N ARG A 325 9.49 -27.41 16.78
CA ARG A 325 10.83 -27.78 17.28
C ARG A 325 11.30 -29.05 16.57
N ASP A 326 12.60 -29.04 16.28
CA ASP A 326 13.47 -30.13 15.82
C ASP A 326 13.45 -30.45 14.31
N HIS A 327 14.43 -29.91 13.58
CA HIS A 327 15.56 -30.69 13.03
C HIS A 327 16.67 -29.76 12.48
N LEU A 328 17.91 -30.09 12.85
CA LEU A 328 19.17 -29.37 12.59
C LEU A 328 19.76 -29.69 11.19
N LEU A 329 20.20 -28.65 10.48
CA LEU A 329 21.48 -28.37 9.75
C LEU A 329 22.31 -29.54 9.11
N PRO A 330 23.12 -29.32 8.01
CA PRO A 330 24.19 -28.29 7.95
C PRO A 330 24.67 -27.72 6.57
N SER A 331 25.28 -26.52 6.56
CA SER A 331 26.74 -26.35 6.31
C SER A 331 27.25 -24.89 6.23
N SER A 332 28.24 -24.62 7.10
CA SER A 332 29.47 -23.81 6.95
C SER A 332 29.43 -22.35 6.45
N LYS A 333 29.84 -21.38 7.31
CA LYS A 333 31.21 -20.81 7.38
C LYS A 333 31.29 -19.50 8.24
N TYR A 334 32.17 -19.53 9.26
CA TYR A 334 32.91 -18.39 9.90
C TYR A 334 32.10 -17.32 10.67
N ARG A 335 32.52 -16.73 11.81
CA ARG A 335 33.67 -16.86 12.74
C ARG A 335 33.29 -16.14 14.05
N HIS A 336 33.74 -16.66 15.19
CA HIS A 336 33.58 -16.10 16.54
C HIS A 336 34.10 -14.66 16.71
N TYR A 337 33.40 -13.88 17.54
CA TYR A 337 34.04 -13.00 18.53
C TYR A 337 33.34 -13.16 19.88
N VAL A 338 34.15 -13.54 20.87
CA VAL A 338 33.83 -13.59 22.30
C VAL A 338 34.22 -12.23 22.88
N ARG A 339 33.34 -11.63 23.67
CA ARG A 339 33.76 -10.70 24.74
C ARG A 339 33.06 -11.14 26.02
N VAL A 340 33.88 -11.49 27.00
CA VAL A 340 33.51 -12.01 28.32
C VAL A 340 33.90 -10.94 29.35
N ASN A 341 33.08 -10.90 30.41
CA ASN A 341 33.29 -10.30 31.74
C ASN A 341 33.01 -8.79 31.91
N ASP A 342 32.35 -8.30 32.98
CA ASP A 342 32.33 -8.77 34.38
C ASP A 342 31.01 -8.46 35.17
N SER A 343 30.65 -9.42 36.05
CA SER A 343 30.29 -9.27 37.49
C SER A 343 28.92 -8.74 37.99
N TRP A 344 28.14 -9.71 38.49
CA TRP A 344 27.33 -9.84 39.74
C TRP A 344 26.55 -8.68 40.35
N ASP A 345 25.25 -8.90 40.57
CA ASP A 345 24.66 -9.02 41.92
C ASP A 345 23.40 -9.91 41.85
N GLU A 346 23.35 -10.92 42.73
CA GLU A 346 22.22 -11.81 43.03
C GLU A 346 21.37 -11.15 44.13
N GLU A 347 20.04 -11.07 43.95
CA GLU A 347 19.10 -10.94 45.06
C GLU A 347 18.05 -12.05 44.94
N ASP A 348 17.94 -12.81 46.03
CA ASP A 348 17.07 -13.94 46.27
C ASP A 348 15.61 -13.50 46.44
N GLU A 349 14.68 -14.10 45.71
CA GLU A 349 13.29 -14.25 46.14
C GLU A 349 12.90 -15.73 46.02
N GLU A 350 12.70 -16.36 47.18
CA GLU A 350 12.12 -17.68 47.37
C GLU A 350 10.63 -17.64 47.01
N ASP A 351 10.18 -18.44 46.04
CA ASP A 351 8.76 -18.79 45.87
C ASP A 351 8.61 -20.32 45.84
N GLU A 352 8.07 -20.86 46.93
CA GLU A 352 7.66 -22.26 47.13
C GLU A 352 6.47 -22.65 46.22
N GLU A 353 6.65 -22.88 44.92
CA GLU A 353 5.61 -23.51 44.07
C GLU A 353 6.11 -24.57 43.06
N ASP A 354 7.41 -24.87 43.00
CA ASP A 354 7.99 -25.68 41.90
C ASP A 354 8.14 -27.20 42.15
N GLU A 355 7.79 -27.70 43.34
CA GLU A 355 8.00 -29.13 43.66
C GLU A 355 6.93 -30.06 43.04
N ASP A 356 5.77 -29.55 42.63
CA ASP A 356 4.64 -30.34 42.09
C ASP A 356 4.66 -30.45 40.53
N VAL A 357 5.44 -29.60 39.85
CA VAL A 357 5.54 -29.58 38.37
C VAL A 357 6.58 -30.60 37.88
N ALA A 358 7.66 -30.80 38.64
CA ALA A 358 8.74 -31.74 38.30
C ALA A 358 8.29 -33.21 38.42
N GLU A 359 7.42 -33.55 39.37
CA GLU A 359 6.83 -34.90 39.46
C GLU A 359 5.86 -35.20 38.32
N ARG A 360 5.06 -34.21 37.89
CA ARG A 360 4.16 -34.33 36.72
C ARG A 360 4.92 -34.56 35.41
N TYR A 361 6.06 -33.90 35.22
CA TYR A 361 6.91 -34.11 34.04
C TYR A 361 7.58 -35.49 34.02
N LYS A 362 7.96 -36.04 35.19
CA LYS A 362 8.49 -37.40 35.32
C LYS A 362 7.45 -38.49 35.06
N ALA A 363 6.18 -38.24 35.35
CA ALA A 363 5.07 -39.16 35.07
C ALA A 363 4.72 -39.22 33.57
N MET A 364 4.80 -38.10 32.84
CA MET A 364 4.54 -38.04 31.40
C MET A 364 5.62 -38.73 30.56
N MET A 365 6.89 -38.68 30.98
CA MET A 365 8.01 -39.31 30.26
C MET A 365 8.05 -40.85 30.37
N LYS A 366 7.17 -41.47 31.17
CA LYS A 366 7.14 -42.93 31.41
C LYS A 366 6.14 -43.72 30.56
N MET A 367 5.42 -43.07 29.63
CA MET A 367 4.46 -43.74 28.73
C MET A 367 4.80 -43.59 27.24
N GLN A 368 5.97 -44.08 26.83
CA GLN A 368 6.21 -44.41 25.42
C GLN A 368 6.75 -45.84 25.33
N GLU A 369 5.83 -46.79 25.10
CA GLU A 369 6.19 -48.11 24.60
C GLU A 369 6.74 -48.00 23.17
N PRO A 370 7.78 -48.77 22.79
CA PRO A 370 8.38 -48.67 21.47
C PRO A 370 7.54 -49.40 20.41
N LEU A 371 7.19 -48.70 19.32
CA LEU A 371 6.60 -49.29 18.11
C LEU A 371 7.66 -50.07 17.28
N PRO A 372 7.27 -51.14 16.56
CA PRO A 372 8.21 -52.11 15.99
C PRO A 372 8.93 -51.61 14.74
N ARG A 373 10.19 -52.04 14.58
CA ARG A 373 11.01 -51.84 13.37
C ARG A 373 10.42 -52.60 12.18
N ILE A 374 10.20 -51.90 11.08
CA ILE A 374 9.96 -52.50 9.76
C ILE A 374 11.31 -52.53 9.01
N ASP A 375 11.67 -53.73 8.57
CA ASP A 375 12.89 -54.08 7.85
C ASP A 375 12.70 -53.79 6.34
N LEU A 376 13.62 -53.06 5.72
CA LEU A 376 13.59 -52.74 4.28
C LEU A 376 14.63 -53.60 3.56
N ASN A 377 14.19 -54.76 3.06
CA ASN A 377 14.87 -55.53 2.02
C ASN A 377 13.83 -56.10 1.05
N HIS A 378 13.47 -55.32 0.03
CA HIS A 378 13.58 -55.67 -1.40
C HIS A 378 12.93 -54.62 -2.30
#